data_AF-X1CNG2-F1
#
_entry.id   AF-X1CNG2-F1
#
_cell.length_a   1.000
_cell.length_b   1.000
_cell.length_c   1.000
_cell.angle_alpha   90.00
_cell.angle_beta   90.00
_cell.angle_gamma   90.00
#
_symmetry.space_group_name_H-M   'P 1'
#
loop_
_entity.id
_entity.type
_entity.pdbx_description
1 polymer ?
#
loop_
_entity_poly.entity_id
_entity_poly.type
_entity_poly.pdbx_seq_one_letter_code
_entity_poly.pdbx_strand_id
1 'polypeptide(L)'
;AWIEDESPGRELYRAILQVAVAYYQVLQGNYNGAAKMFLRLRQWIDPIPDLCRGINVAKFRKEARVVHEEVLNLGPGRIEEFDQGLLKPVEYEDLN
;
A
#
# COMPACT_ATOMS: atom_id res chain seq x y z
N ALA A 1 23.84 8.17 -10.61
CA ALA A 1 22.98 7.28 -11.43
C ALA A 1 21.85 6.65 -10.57
N TRP A 2 21.00 7.48 -9.96
CA TRP A 2 19.78 7.04 -9.23
C TRP A 2 18.59 7.99 -9.45
N ILE A 3 18.85 9.15 -10.06
CA ILE A 3 17.87 10.22 -10.29
C ILE A 3 17.18 10.06 -11.66
N GLU A 4 17.82 9.39 -12.63
CA GLU A 4 17.37 9.28 -14.04
C GLU A 4 16.66 7.97 -14.39
N ASP A 5 16.46 7.06 -13.44
CA ASP A 5 15.74 5.82 -13.72
C ASP A 5 14.22 6.05 -13.58
N GLU A 6 13.56 6.26 -14.73
CA GLU A 6 12.08 6.23 -14.89
C GLU A 6 11.54 4.79 -14.96
N SER A 7 12.32 3.76 -14.56
CA SER A 7 11.85 2.39 -14.62
C SER A 7 10.69 2.11 -13.65
N PRO A 8 9.84 1.13 -13.98
CA PRO A 8 8.82 0.59 -13.08
C PRO A 8 9.35 0.19 -11.69
N GLY A 9 10.66 -0.07 -11.55
CA GLY A 9 11.27 -0.42 -10.26
C GLY A 9 11.25 0.73 -9.25
N ARG A 10 11.50 1.98 -9.68
CA ARG A 10 11.47 3.14 -8.78
C ARG A 10 10.07 3.42 -8.25
N GLU A 11 9.07 3.34 -9.13
CA GLU A 11 7.67 3.50 -8.76
C GLU A 11 7.19 2.37 -7.84
N LEU A 12 7.65 1.13 -8.05
CA LEU A 12 7.40 0.02 -7.14
C LEU A 12 7.93 0.28 -5.73
N TYR A 13 9.21 0.67 -5.57
CA TYR A 13 9.77 0.98 -4.25
C TYR A 13 9.00 2.11 -3.57
N ARG A 14 8.64 3.15 -4.32
CA ARG A 14 7.84 4.26 -3.81
C ARG A 14 6.47 3.79 -3.33
N ALA A 15 5.77 2.97 -4.11
CA ALA A 15 4.46 2.42 -3.73
C ALA A 15 4.55 1.57 -2.45
N ILE A 16 5.57 0.71 -2.34
CA ILE A 16 5.83 -0.10 -1.14
C ILE A 16 6.00 0.79 0.09
N LEU A 17 6.85 1.81 0.02
CA LEU A 17 7.06 2.73 1.13
C LEU A 17 5.78 3.51 1.49
N GLN A 18 5.01 3.97 0.51
CA GLN A 18 3.77 4.69 0.78
C GLN A 18 2.71 3.81 1.46
N VAL A 19 2.60 2.53 1.08
CA VAL A 19 1.73 1.57 1.80
C VAL A 19 2.21 1.36 3.23
N ALA A 20 3.52 1.16 3.44
CA ALA A 20 4.06 0.99 4.78
C ALA A 20 3.77 2.20 5.69
N VAL A 21 3.89 3.42 5.16
CA VAL A 21 3.55 4.64 5.91
C VAL A 21 2.04 4.74 6.14
N ALA A 22 1.19 4.35 5.18
CA ALA A 22 -0.26 4.30 5.38
C ALA A 22 -0.64 3.30 6.49
N TYR A 23 -0.01 2.13 6.53
CA TYR A 23 -0.18 1.15 7.62
C TYR A 23 0.25 1.73 8.96
N TYR A 24 1.37 2.46 8.99
CA TYR A 24 1.80 3.15 10.20
C TYR A 24 0.76 4.17 10.69
N GLN A 25 0.12 4.93 9.80
CA GLN A 25 -0.97 5.84 10.19
C GLN A 25 -2.17 5.09 10.80
N VAL A 26 -2.53 3.92 10.25
CA VAL A 26 -3.59 3.07 10.83
C VAL A 26 -3.21 2.61 12.23
N LEU A 27 -1.98 2.12 12.42
CA LEU A 27 -1.47 1.67 13.73
C LEU A 27 -1.39 2.79 14.78
N GLN A 28 -1.27 4.04 14.35
CA GLN A 28 -1.32 5.22 15.23
C GLN A 28 -2.76 5.71 15.51
N GLY A 29 -3.78 5.02 15.02
CA GLY A 29 -5.18 5.48 15.13
C GLY A 29 -5.45 6.75 14.30
N ASN A 30 -4.59 7.11 13.36
CA ASN A 30 -4.75 8.32 12.56
C ASN A 30 -5.58 8.05 11.30
N TYR A 31 -6.90 8.01 11.47
CA TYR A 31 -7.87 7.83 10.37
C TYR A 31 -7.64 8.83 9.23
N ASN A 32 -7.53 10.13 9.54
CA ASN A 32 -7.41 11.17 8.51
C ASN A 32 -6.11 11.06 7.72
N GLY A 33 -5.01 10.70 8.40
CA GLY A 33 -3.73 10.41 7.78
C GLY A 33 -3.82 9.21 6.85
N ALA A 34 -4.32 8.09 7.36
CA ALA A 34 -4.46 6.84 6.62
C ALA A 34 -5.34 7.01 5.37
N ALA A 35 -6.56 7.54 5.51
CA ALA A 35 -7.50 7.71 4.40
C ALA A 35 -6.94 8.60 3.28
N LYS A 36 -6.28 9.72 3.63
CA LYS A 36 -5.64 10.62 2.64
C LYS A 36 -4.49 9.93 1.92
N MET A 37 -3.69 9.14 2.62
CA MET A 37 -2.56 8.43 2.03
C MET A 37 -3.03 7.34 1.06
N PHE A 38 -4.00 6.52 1.44
CA PHE A 38 -4.56 5.50 0.56
C PHE A 38 -5.25 6.08 -0.68
N LEU A 39 -5.97 7.20 -0.53
CA LEU A 39 -6.55 7.92 -1.67
C LEU A 39 -5.47 8.33 -2.69
N ARG A 40 -4.35 8.89 -2.21
CA ARG A 40 -3.23 9.32 -3.07
C ARG A 40 -2.43 8.15 -3.61
N LEU A 41 -2.35 7.03 -2.91
CA LEU A 41 -1.59 5.85 -3.33
C LEU A 41 -2.09 5.28 -4.65
N ARG A 42 -3.41 5.28 -4.88
CA ARG A 42 -4.03 4.69 -6.08
C ARG A 42 -3.39 5.16 -7.40
N GLN A 43 -3.17 6.47 -7.53
CA GLN A 43 -2.56 7.04 -8.74
C GLN A 43 -1.13 6.54 -9.01
N TRP A 44 -0.42 6.05 -7.99
CA TRP A 44 0.95 5.56 -8.09
C TRP A 44 1.03 4.05 -8.26
N ILE A 45 0.14 3.30 -7.62
CA ILE A 45 0.17 1.83 -7.64
C ILE A 45 -0.58 1.23 -8.83
N ASP A 46 -1.61 1.90 -9.34
CA ASP A 46 -2.44 1.41 -10.45
C ASP A 46 -1.69 1.27 -11.79
N PRO A 47 -0.74 2.16 -12.15
CA PRO A 47 0.05 2.02 -13.38
C PRO A 47 1.14 0.94 -13.34
N ILE A 48 1.48 0.40 -12.17
CA ILE A 48 2.56 -0.59 -12.03
C ILE A 48 2.08 -1.94 -12.59
N PRO A 49 2.88 -2.63 -13.42
CA PRO A 49 2.53 -3.96 -13.93
C PRO A 49 2.26 -4.96 -12.80
N ASP A 50 1.36 -5.90 -13.04
CA ASP A 50 0.90 -6.89 -12.05
C ASP A 50 2.03 -7.73 -11.44
N LEU A 51 3.12 -7.93 -12.18
CA LEU A 51 4.39 -8.47 -11.70
C LEU A 51 5.50 -7.46 -12.01
N CYS A 52 6.21 -7.00 -10.99
CA CYS A 52 7.32 -6.07 -11.16
C CYS A 52 8.47 -6.43 -10.22
N ARG A 53 9.67 -6.66 -10.76
CA ARG A 53 10.87 -7.02 -9.98
C ARG A 53 10.67 -8.25 -9.06
N GLY A 54 9.87 -9.23 -9.50
CA GLY A 54 9.53 -10.41 -8.70
C GLY A 54 8.48 -10.16 -7.61
N ILE A 55 7.87 -8.97 -7.54
CA ILE A 55 6.78 -8.67 -6.61
C ILE A 55 5.44 -8.87 -7.30
N ASN A 56 4.54 -9.62 -6.66
CA ASN A 56 3.15 -9.73 -7.08
C ASN A 56 2.39 -8.43 -6.72
N VAL A 57 2.45 -7.45 -7.64
CA VAL A 57 1.86 -6.12 -7.49
C VAL A 57 0.33 -6.19 -7.52
N ALA A 58 -0.24 -7.12 -8.29
CA ALA A 58 -1.70 -7.32 -8.32
C ALA A 58 -2.23 -7.68 -6.92
N LYS A 59 -1.56 -8.60 -6.23
CA LYS A 59 -1.89 -8.96 -4.84
C LYS A 59 -1.66 -7.80 -3.89
N PHE A 60 -0.50 -7.14 -4.00
CA PHE A 60 -0.17 -5.97 -3.18
C PHE A 60 -1.22 -4.84 -3.31
N ARG A 61 -1.69 -4.53 -4.53
CA ARG A 61 -2.77 -3.57 -4.79
C ARG A 61 -4.08 -3.99 -4.15
N LYS A 62 -4.44 -5.27 -4.26
CA LYS A 62 -5.65 -5.84 -3.65
C LYS A 62 -5.61 -5.72 -2.12
N GLU A 63 -4.49 -6.06 -1.50
CA GLU A 63 -4.32 -5.97 -0.05
C GLU A 63 -4.37 -4.52 0.45
N ALA A 64 -3.67 -3.60 -0.22
CA ALA A 64 -3.75 -2.17 0.10
C ALA A 64 -5.18 -1.62 -0.04
N ARG A 65 -5.94 -2.11 -1.02
CA ARG A 65 -7.35 -1.76 -1.20
C ARG A 65 -8.23 -2.28 -0.06
N VAL A 66 -8.04 -3.52 0.38
CA VAL A 66 -8.78 -4.10 1.52
C VAL A 66 -8.54 -3.28 2.79
N VAL A 67 -7.29 -2.90 3.07
CA VAL A 67 -6.97 -2.04 4.22
C VAL A 67 -7.65 -0.68 4.09
N HIS A 68 -7.60 -0.05 2.91
CA HIS A 68 -8.26 1.23 2.70
C HIS A 68 -9.78 1.16 2.91
N GLU A 69 -10.44 0.14 2.35
CA GLU A 69 -11.88 -0.06 2.53
C GLU A 69 -12.23 -0.25 4.01
N GLU A 70 -11.44 -1.01 4.76
CA GLU A 70 -11.69 -1.20 6.19
C GLU A 70 -11.49 0.09 7.01
N VAL A 71 -10.44 0.87 6.71
CA VAL A 71 -10.24 2.20 7.31
C VAL A 71 -11.48 3.08 7.11
N LEU A 72 -12.04 3.09 5.89
CA LEU A 72 -13.24 3.87 5.57
C LEU A 72 -14.49 3.33 6.29
N ASN A 73 -14.64 2.01 6.41
CA ASN A 73 -15.77 1.37 7.09
C ASN A 73 -15.81 1.67 8.60
N LEU A 74 -14.65 1.66 9.25
CA LEU A 74 -14.53 1.99 10.66
C LEU A 74 -14.85 3.46 10.91
N GLY A 75 -14.32 4.34 10.05
CA GLY A 75 -14.42 5.78 10.21
C GLY A 75 -13.55 6.31 11.36
N PRO A 76 -13.56 7.63 11.62
CA PRO A 76 -12.68 8.26 12.60
C PRO A 76 -12.94 7.83 14.05
N GLY A 77 -14.15 7.36 14.36
CA GLY A 77 -14.53 6.98 15.73
C GLY A 77 -14.16 5.55 16.13
N ARG A 78 -13.76 4.68 15.19
CA ARG A 78 -13.51 3.25 15.44
C ARG A 78 -12.21 2.74 14.84
N ILE A 79 -11.32 3.64 14.41
CA ILE A 79 -10.05 3.26 13.78
C ILE A 79 -9.16 2.41 14.70
N GLU A 80 -9.31 2.53 16.01
CA GLU A 80 -8.62 1.68 16.99
C GLU A 80 -9.10 0.23 16.99
N GLU A 81 -10.28 -0.05 16.42
CA GLU A 81 -10.84 -1.40 16.26
C GLU A 81 -10.30 -2.12 15.01
N PHE A 82 -9.38 -1.49 14.26
CA PHE A 82 -8.84 -2.03 13.02
C PHE A 82 -8.20 -3.42 13.22
N ASP A 83 -8.62 -4.40 12.41
CA ASP A 83 -8.02 -5.72 12.38
C ASP A 83 -6.61 -5.68 11.78
N GLN A 84 -5.59 -5.68 12.63
CA GLN A 84 -4.18 -5.70 12.23
C GLN A 84 -3.81 -6.93 11.39
N GLY A 85 -4.62 -8.01 11.42
CA GLY A 85 -4.46 -9.17 10.56
C GLY A 85 -4.59 -8.86 9.06
N LEU A 86 -5.18 -7.72 8.70
CA LEU A 86 -5.26 -7.24 7.31
C LEU A 86 -3.95 -6.64 6.79
N LEU A 87 -3.00 -6.29 7.66
CA LEU A 87 -1.70 -5.75 7.26
C LEU A 87 -0.80 -6.89 6.78
N LYS A 88 -0.65 -7.03 5.46
CA LYS A 88 0.15 -8.09 4.85
C LYS A 88 1.54 -7.61 4.42
N PRO A 89 2.59 -8.43 4.57
CA PRO A 89 3.89 -8.15 3.98
C PRO A 89 3.81 -8.27 2.45
N VAL A 90 4.75 -7.62 1.76
CA VAL A 90 4.88 -7.77 0.31
C VAL A 90 5.34 -9.20 -0.01
N GLU A 91 4.67 -9.83 -0.98
CA GLU A 91 5.03 -11.16 -1.46
C GLU A 91 5.97 -11.09 -2.67
N TYR A 92 7.03 -11.89 -2.60
CA TYR A 92 7.97 -12.12 -3.69
C TYR A 92 7.60 -13.44 -4.39
N GLU A 93 7.39 -13.39 -5.70
CA GLU A 93 7.33 -14.57 -6.56
C GLU A 93 8.75 -14.90 -7.02
N ASP A 94 9.29 -16.01 -6.52
CA ASP A 94 10.50 -16.60 -7.07
C ASP A 94 10.21 -17.04 -8.52
N LEU A 95 10.80 -16.33 -9.48
CA LEU A 95 10.87 -16.75 -10.87
C LEU A 95 11.85 -17.93 -10.95
N ASN A 96 11.37 -19.14 -10.66
CA ASN A 96 12.05 -20.39 -10.98
C ASN A 96 12.10 -20.63 -12.48
#